data_AF-A0A920PIZ5-F1
#
_entry.id   AF-A0A920PIZ5-F1
#
_cell.length_a   1.000
_cell.length_b   1.000
_cell.length_c   1.000
_cell.angle_alpha   90.00
_cell.angle_beta   90.00
_cell.angle_gamma   90.00
#
_symmetry.space_group_name_H-M   'P 1'
#
loop_
_entity.id
_entity.type
_entity.pdbx_description
1 polymer ?
#
loop_
_entity_poly.entity_id
_entity_poly.type
_entity_poly.pdbx_seq_one_letter_code
_entity_poly.pdbx_strand_id
1 'polypeptide(L)'
;MANHLTHAMTLSSLPGLGFEWSYEGDSPRQLALALIADCLGDDDARNLSTKFMTQVITELDNDWQLSEEDIRSKIRSMSDEP
;
A
#
# COMPACT_ATOMS: atom_id res chain seq x y z
N MET A 1 -24.13 -17.55 -5.52
CA MET A 1 -23.32 -16.76 -6.47
C MET A 1 -22.34 -15.95 -5.62
N ALA A 2 -21.14 -16.47 -5.41
CA ALA A 2 -20.09 -15.80 -4.64
C ALA A 2 -19.17 -15.10 -5.63
N ASN A 3 -18.91 -13.81 -5.38
CA ASN A 3 -18.18 -12.94 -6.28
C ASN A 3 -16.74 -13.44 -6.46
N HIS A 4 -16.32 -13.43 -7.73
CA HIS A 4 -15.07 -13.96 -8.22
C HIS A 4 -13.95 -12.94 -7.93
N LEU A 5 -13.28 -13.09 -6.79
CA LEU A 5 -11.98 -12.44 -6.55
C LEU A 5 -10.94 -13.27 -7.30
N THR A 6 -10.64 -12.89 -8.53
CA THR A 6 -9.57 -13.53 -9.31
C THR A 6 -8.81 -12.43 -10.01
N HIS A 7 -7.52 -12.33 -9.67
CA HIS A 7 -6.45 -11.47 -10.23
C HIS A 7 -5.78 -10.45 -9.29
N ALA A 8 -5.69 -10.70 -7.98
CA ALA A 8 -4.53 -10.20 -7.23
C ALA A 8 -3.33 -11.08 -7.65
N MET A 9 -2.57 -10.60 -8.64
CA MET A 9 -1.37 -11.27 -9.15
C MET A 9 -0.48 -11.72 -7.98
N THR A 10 -0.10 -12.99 -8.03
CA THR A 10 0.70 -13.71 -7.06
C THR A 10 1.84 -12.85 -6.47
N LEU A 11 1.78 -12.62 -5.15
CA LEU A 11 2.88 -12.21 -4.26
C LEU A 11 3.96 -13.32 -4.23
N SER A 12 4.47 -13.72 -5.39
CA SER A 12 5.36 -14.87 -5.51
C SER A 12 6.78 -14.48 -5.13
N SER A 13 7.13 -14.92 -3.91
CA SER A 13 8.45 -15.40 -3.49
C SER A 13 9.37 -14.42 -2.73
N LEU A 14 8.90 -13.88 -1.61
CA LEU A 14 9.79 -13.61 -0.47
C LEU A 14 9.62 -14.73 0.56
N PRO A 15 10.69 -15.47 0.93
CA PRO A 15 10.59 -16.58 1.87
C PRO A 15 10.26 -16.06 3.27
N GLY A 16 9.01 -16.20 3.71
CA GLY A 16 8.59 -16.05 5.11
C GLY A 16 8.73 -14.67 5.76
N LEU A 17 9.22 -13.66 5.04
CA LEU A 17 9.33 -12.29 5.52
C LEU A 17 7.99 -11.60 5.27
N GLY A 18 7.31 -11.20 6.34
CA GLY A 18 6.12 -10.35 6.26
C GLY A 18 6.44 -9.03 5.56
N PHE A 19 5.43 -8.20 5.37
CA PHE A 19 5.64 -6.83 4.91
C PHE A 19 6.62 -6.09 5.84
N GLU A 20 7.48 -5.28 5.26
CA GLU A 20 8.40 -4.41 5.98
C GLU A 20 7.95 -2.94 5.84
N TRP A 21 8.34 -2.08 6.77
CA TRP A 21 8.02 -0.65 6.77
C TRP A 21 9.12 0.14 7.48
N SER A 22 8.93 1.46 7.68
CA SER A 22 9.88 2.38 8.32
C SER A 22 11.13 2.74 7.48
N TYR A 23 11.21 2.30 6.23
CA TYR A 23 12.31 2.65 5.31
C TYR A 23 11.84 2.63 3.84
N GLU A 24 12.67 3.16 2.93
CA GLU A 24 12.40 3.11 1.49
C GLU A 24 12.92 1.83 0.85
N GLY A 25 12.09 1.16 0.05
CA GLY A 25 12.54 -0.01 -0.69
C GLY A 25 11.43 -0.80 -1.35
N ASP A 26 11.78 -1.95 -1.91
CA ASP A 26 10.84 -2.82 -2.59
C ASP A 26 9.85 -3.47 -1.61
N SER A 27 10.30 -3.95 -0.45
CA SER A 27 9.42 -4.55 0.56
C SER A 27 8.39 -3.54 1.11
N PRO A 28 8.77 -2.32 1.55
CA PRO A 28 7.80 -1.32 2.01
C PRO A 28 6.90 -0.78 0.91
N ARG A 29 7.37 -0.74 -0.35
CA ARG A 29 6.53 -0.39 -1.49
C ARG A 29 5.47 -1.45 -1.78
N GLN A 30 5.77 -2.73 -1.55
CA GLN A 30 4.77 -3.80 -1.65
C GLN A 30 3.68 -3.68 -0.59
N LEU A 31 4.03 -3.25 0.63
CA LEU A 31 3.03 -2.92 1.66
C LEU A 31 2.13 -1.76 1.20
N ALA A 32 2.72 -0.68 0.69
CA ALA A 32 1.95 0.44 0.13
C ALA A 32 1.01 -0.03 -1.00
N LEU A 33 1.51 -0.86 -1.92
CA LEU A 33 0.74 -1.41 -3.02
C LEU A 33 -0.44 -2.24 -2.52
N ALA A 34 -0.23 -3.13 -1.55
CA ALA A 34 -1.28 -3.96 -0.99
C ALA A 34 -2.38 -3.12 -0.30
N LEU A 35 -1.99 -2.13 0.50
CA LEU A 35 -2.94 -1.25 1.21
C LEU A 35 -3.77 -0.41 0.23
N ILE A 36 -3.14 0.15 -0.80
CA ILE A 36 -3.85 0.96 -1.81
C ILE A 36 -4.75 0.08 -2.68
N ALA A 37 -4.28 -1.11 -3.07
CA ALA A 37 -5.09 -2.02 -3.90
C ALA A 37 -6.36 -2.47 -3.16
N ASP A 38 -6.28 -2.72 -1.85
CA ASP A 38 -7.43 -3.05 -1.02
C ASP A 38 -8.45 -1.90 -0.94
N CYS A 39 -7.98 -0.65 -0.90
CA CYS A 39 -8.84 0.53 -0.80
C CYS A 39 -9.40 1.02 -2.14
N LEU A 40 -8.59 1.07 -3.20
CA LEU A 40 -8.87 1.78 -4.45
C LEU A 40 -8.77 0.90 -5.71
N GLY A 41 -8.13 -0.26 -5.60
CA GLY A 41 -7.87 -1.16 -6.73
C GLY A 41 -6.45 -1.02 -7.31
N ASP A 42 -6.10 -1.99 -8.16
CA ASP A 42 -4.71 -2.19 -8.58
C ASP A 42 -4.11 -1.06 -9.42
N ASP A 43 -4.93 -0.35 -10.21
CA ASP A 43 -4.44 0.73 -11.09
C ASP A 43 -3.94 1.91 -10.26
N ASP A 44 -4.72 2.35 -9.29
CA ASP A 44 -4.32 3.37 -8.32
C ASP A 44 -3.11 2.91 -7.49
N ALA A 45 -3.09 1.63 -7.10
CA ALA A 45 -1.99 1.07 -6.34
C ALA A 45 -0.66 1.15 -7.10
N ARG A 46 -0.63 0.80 -8.40
CA ARG A 46 0.58 0.90 -9.23
C ARG A 46 1.06 2.34 -9.41
N ASN A 47 0.13 3.30 -9.50
CA ASN A 47 0.46 4.70 -9.70
C ASN A 47 0.93 5.39 -8.40
N LEU A 48 0.37 5.00 -7.26
CA LEU A 48 0.54 5.70 -5.99
C LEU A 48 1.49 5.00 -5.02
N SER A 49 1.79 3.70 -5.18
CA SER A 49 2.56 2.93 -4.19
C SER A 49 3.92 3.52 -3.87
N THR A 50 4.61 4.11 -4.85
CA THR A 50 5.93 4.71 -4.62
C THR A 50 5.82 5.96 -3.76
N LYS A 51 4.91 6.89 -4.11
CA LYS A 51 4.72 8.13 -3.34
C LYS A 51 4.14 7.83 -1.94
N PHE A 52 3.25 6.85 -1.84
CA PHE A 52 2.65 6.46 -0.56
C PHE A 52 3.67 5.78 0.35
N MET A 53 4.57 4.98 -0.23
CA MET A 53 5.68 4.38 0.52
C MET A 53 6.56 5.47 1.14
N THR A 54 7.02 6.44 0.35
CA THR A 54 7.96 7.47 0.82
C THR A 54 7.36 8.50 1.77
N GLN A 55 6.03 8.68 1.77
CA GLN A 55 5.37 9.70 2.61
C GLN A 55 4.60 9.12 3.80
N VAL A 56 4.25 7.84 3.76
CA VAL A 56 3.42 7.20 4.80
C VAL A 56 4.11 5.99 5.36
N ILE A 57 4.55 5.03 4.53
CA ILE A 57 5.11 3.76 5.02
C ILE A 57 6.47 3.94 5.72
N THR A 58 7.30 4.87 5.23
CA THR A 58 8.59 5.21 5.87
C THR A 58 8.43 5.80 7.27
N GLU A 59 7.28 6.42 7.55
CA GLU A 59 6.99 7.09 8.82
C GLU A 59 6.22 6.21 9.80
N LEU A 60 5.95 4.94 9.46
CA LEU A 60 5.25 4.02 10.36
C LEU A 60 6.20 3.52 11.46
N ASP A 61 5.75 3.67 12.72
CA ASP A 61 6.39 3.08 13.89
C ASP A 61 5.94 1.62 14.12
N ASN A 62 6.37 0.97 15.21
CA ASN A 62 6.07 -0.44 15.48
C ASN A 62 4.59 -0.75 15.80
N ASP A 63 3.84 0.23 16.32
CA ASP A 63 2.44 0.08 16.75
C ASP A 63 1.46 0.78 15.80
N TRP A 64 1.82 0.85 14.52
CA TRP A 64 1.03 1.57 13.53
C TRP A 64 -0.37 0.98 13.35
N GLN A 65 -1.34 1.86 13.10
CA GLN A 65 -2.69 1.51 12.68
C GLN A 65 -3.08 2.48 11.56
N LEU A 66 -3.61 1.93 10.46
CA LEU A 66 -4.14 2.71 9.35
C LEU A 66 -5.51 2.15 9.00
N SER A 67 -6.53 3.00 9.07
CA SER A 67 -7.85 2.68 8.55
C SER A 67 -7.94 2.99 7.05
N GLU A 68 -8.94 2.42 6.37
CA GLU A 68 -9.26 2.77 4.98
C GLU A 68 -9.49 4.29 4.82
N GLU A 69 -10.11 4.94 5.80
CA GLU A 69 -10.34 6.39 5.79
C GLU A 69 -9.03 7.17 5.86
N ASP A 70 -8.08 6.75 6.72
CA ASP A 70 -6.75 7.38 6.81
C ASP A 70 -5.99 7.27 5.48
N ILE A 71 -6.02 6.08 4.86
CA ILE A 71 -5.37 5.81 3.58
C ILE A 71 -5.96 6.70 2.49
N ARG A 72 -7.30 6.74 2.35
CA ARG A 72 -7.98 7.59 1.36
C ARG A 72 -7.70 9.07 1.60
N SER A 73 -7.65 9.51 2.87
CA SER A 73 -7.35 10.89 3.24
C SER A 73 -5.92 11.28 2.85
N LYS A 74 -4.94 10.43 3.13
CA LYS A 74 -3.54 10.64 2.73
C LYS A 74 -3.39 10.71 1.22
N ILE A 75 -4.02 9.79 0.48
CA ILE A 75 -3.97 9.79 -0.99
C ILE A 75 -4.55 11.09 -1.57
N ARG A 76 -5.72 11.54 -1.07
CA ARG A 76 -6.30 12.81 -1.50
C ARG A 76 -5.36 13.99 -1.24
N SER A 77 -4.70 14.02 -0.08
CA SER A 77 -3.72 15.06 0.26
C SER A 77 -2.49 15.03 -0.66
N MET A 78 -2.07 13.86 -1.12
CA MET A 78 -0.91 13.70 -2.00
C MET A 78 -1.20 14.12 -3.46
N SER A 79 -2.47 14.03 -3.88
CA SER A 79 -2.94 14.45 -5.21
C SER A 79 -3.22 15.95 -5.33
N ASP A 80 -3.36 16.64 -4.20
CA ASP A 80 -3.62 18.10 -4.13
C ASP A 80 -2.33 18.94 -4.08
N GLU A 81 -1.17 18.29 -4.05
CA GLU A 81 0.14 18.94 -4.06
C GLU A 81 0.48 19.41 -5.49
N PRO A 82 0.73 20.72 -5.71
CA PRO A 82 0.93 21.31 -7.04
C PRO A 82 2.24 20.91 -7.73
#